data_AF-A0A2N0Q183-F1
#
_entry.id   AF-A0A2N0Q183-F1
#
_cell.length_a   1.000
_cell.length_b   1.000
_cell.length_c   1.000
_cell.angle_alpha   90.00
_cell.angle_beta   90.00
_cell.angle_gamma   90.00
#
_symmetry.space_group_name_H-M   'P 1'
#
loop_
_entity.id
_entity.type
_entity.pdbx_description
1 polymer ?
#
loop_
_entity_poly.entity_id
_entity_poly.type
_entity_poly.pdbx_seq_one_letter_code
_entity_poly.pdbx_strand_id
1 'polypeptide(L)'
;MSLSLANESMLQAIVESLLPLKYRIPELSLVMDGKKLKGSGRFGYSDIFVLKGIGDNYISLELKYISLIGLIKNQKVGFGANELENLDKILEKENEEILLKRSYTYWSKELKKTNQTTIGEILNNGISQLKSYMNTISKGKVANYSSSGVFDERIEIIKSNPNKLKGFVILVIGFRRILWKPIEEVISNYNYNKI
;
A
#
# COMPACT_ATOMS: atom_id res chain seq x y z
N MET A 1 -11.46 19.20 -3.65
CA MET A 1 -11.64 17.78 -3.28
C MET A 1 -12.51 17.72 -2.04
N SER A 2 -13.47 16.80 -1.94
CA SER A 2 -14.24 16.63 -0.70
C SER A 2 -13.41 15.86 0.32
N LEU A 3 -13.25 16.40 1.53
CA LEU A 3 -12.55 15.74 2.64
C LEU A 3 -13.19 14.39 3.02
N SER A 4 -14.48 14.20 2.71
CA SER A 4 -15.26 13.01 3.07
C SER A 4 -15.13 11.84 2.09
N LEU A 5 -14.67 12.08 0.86
CA LEU A 5 -14.67 11.08 -0.21
C LEU A 5 -13.27 10.53 -0.54
N ALA A 6 -12.22 11.14 0.01
CA ALA A 6 -10.86 10.67 -0.22
C ALA A 6 -10.65 9.24 0.32
N ASN A 7 -9.91 8.46 -0.45
CA ASN A 7 -9.68 7.04 -0.25
C ASN A 7 -8.33 6.62 -0.85
N GLU A 8 -8.01 5.33 -0.71
CA GLU A 8 -6.75 4.74 -1.17
C GLU A 8 -6.57 4.85 -2.69
N SER A 9 -7.62 4.68 -3.50
CA SER A 9 -7.56 4.84 -4.96
C SER A 9 -7.18 6.26 -5.37
N MET A 10 -7.69 7.28 -4.67
CA MET A 10 -7.28 8.67 -4.89
C MET A 10 -5.81 8.89 -4.52
N LEU A 11 -5.37 8.33 -3.38
CA LEU A 11 -3.97 8.39 -2.96
C LEU A 11 -3.05 7.75 -4.01
N GLN A 12 -3.43 6.58 -4.52
CA GLN A 12 -2.67 5.89 -5.57
C GLN A 12 -2.57 6.74 -6.83
N ALA A 13 -3.67 7.31 -7.32
CA ALA A 13 -3.65 8.21 -8.48
C ALA A 13 -2.71 9.41 -8.29
N ILE A 14 -2.67 9.99 -7.08
CA ILE A 14 -1.76 11.08 -6.74
C ILE A 14 -0.30 10.59 -6.77
N VAL A 15 0.03 9.51 -6.05
CA VAL A 15 1.40 8.98 -6.00
C VAL A 15 1.88 8.58 -7.39
N GLU A 16 1.03 7.92 -8.17
CA GLU A 16 1.30 7.61 -9.56
C GLU A 16 1.63 8.86 -10.35
N SER A 17 0.80 9.92 -10.28
CA SER A 17 1.02 11.17 -11.04
C SER A 17 2.37 11.84 -10.77
N LEU A 18 2.95 11.61 -9.58
CA LEU A 18 4.26 12.14 -9.17
C LEU A 18 5.42 11.27 -9.65
N LEU A 19 5.18 10.01 -9.98
CA LEU A 19 6.22 9.07 -10.41
C LEU A 19 6.36 9.05 -11.95
N PRO A 20 7.59 9.03 -12.49
CA PRO A 20 7.81 8.92 -13.92
C PRO A 20 7.18 7.64 -14.51
N LEU A 21 6.40 7.80 -15.58
CA LEU A 21 5.70 6.70 -16.26
C LEU A 21 6.61 5.54 -16.66
N LYS A 22 7.86 5.83 -17.04
CA LYS A 22 8.86 4.82 -17.44
C LYS A 22 9.29 3.89 -16.30
N TYR A 23 9.15 4.31 -15.05
CA TYR A 23 9.65 3.55 -13.90
C TYR A 23 8.56 3.01 -13.00
N ARG A 24 7.29 3.43 -13.14
CA ARG A 24 6.21 2.93 -12.29
C ARG A 24 5.44 1.79 -12.95
N ILE A 25 5.12 0.79 -12.14
CA ILE A 25 4.22 -0.32 -12.44
C ILE A 25 3.17 -0.34 -11.32
N PRO A 26 2.00 0.30 -11.53
CA PRO A 26 0.92 0.24 -10.57
C PRO A 26 0.26 -1.14 -10.59
N GLU A 27 -0.21 -1.59 -9.43
CA GLU A 27 -0.89 -2.87 -9.23
C GLU A 27 -0.09 -4.04 -9.83
N LEU A 28 1.17 -4.17 -9.40
CA LEU A 28 2.05 -5.25 -9.87
C LEU A 28 1.41 -6.60 -9.52
N SER A 29 1.11 -7.39 -10.55
CA SER A 29 0.37 -8.65 -10.41
C SER A 29 1.28 -9.78 -9.91
N LEU A 30 0.86 -10.45 -8.84
CA LEU A 30 1.61 -11.51 -8.16
C LEU A 30 0.78 -12.78 -7.99
N VAL A 31 1.44 -13.93 -8.11
CA VAL A 31 0.95 -15.19 -7.55
C VAL A 31 1.53 -15.32 -6.15
N MET A 32 0.69 -15.12 -5.15
CA MET A 32 1.10 -15.17 -3.73
C MET A 32 1.29 -16.62 -3.28
N ASP A 33 0.31 -17.47 -3.58
CA ASP A 33 0.34 -18.89 -3.26
C ASP A 33 -0.39 -19.69 -4.33
N GLY A 34 0.38 -20.31 -5.23
CA GLY A 34 -0.17 -21.08 -6.35
C GLY A 34 -0.97 -22.31 -5.95
N LYS A 35 -0.89 -22.75 -4.69
CA LYS A 35 -1.65 -23.90 -4.16
C LYS A 35 -3.06 -23.52 -3.72
N LYS A 36 -3.33 -22.23 -3.53
CA LYS A 36 -4.66 -21.75 -3.12
C LYS A 36 -5.63 -21.67 -4.28
N LEU A 37 -6.92 -21.79 -3.97
CA LEU A 37 -7.99 -21.57 -4.94
C LEU A 37 -8.07 -20.08 -5.33
N LYS A 38 -8.64 -19.80 -6.50
CA LYS A 38 -8.91 -18.42 -6.92
C LYS A 38 -9.86 -17.77 -5.90
N GLY A 39 -9.52 -16.57 -5.45
CA GLY A 39 -10.31 -15.83 -4.45
C GLY A 39 -9.94 -16.11 -2.99
N SER A 40 -9.09 -17.11 -2.68
CA SER A 40 -8.67 -17.39 -1.29
C SER A 40 -7.27 -16.87 -0.94
N GLY A 41 -6.82 -15.82 -1.65
CA GLY A 41 -5.47 -15.25 -1.48
C GLY A 41 -4.40 -15.90 -2.37
N ARG A 42 -4.81 -16.57 -3.47
CA ARG A 42 -3.89 -17.06 -4.51
C ARG A 42 -3.10 -15.93 -5.19
N PHE A 43 -3.76 -14.80 -5.43
CA PHE A 43 -3.21 -13.65 -6.13
C PHE A 43 -3.09 -12.45 -5.20
N GLY A 44 -2.20 -11.53 -5.55
CA GLY A 44 -1.99 -10.26 -4.87
C GLY A 44 -1.58 -9.19 -5.88
N TYR A 45 -1.79 -7.94 -5.50
CA TYR A 45 -1.43 -6.78 -6.32
C TYR A 45 -0.67 -5.83 -5.42
N SER A 46 0.60 -5.60 -5.73
CA SER A 46 1.38 -4.59 -5.01
C SER A 46 1.03 -3.22 -5.54
N ASP A 47 0.68 -2.27 -4.67
CA ASP A 47 0.08 -1.00 -5.07
C ASP A 47 0.91 -0.27 -6.13
N ILE A 48 2.21 -0.03 -5.87
CA ILE A 48 3.12 0.53 -6.87
C ILE A 48 4.50 -0.11 -6.73
N PHE A 49 4.97 -0.71 -7.82
CA PHE A 49 6.35 -1.14 -7.96
C PHE A 49 7.13 -0.17 -8.83
N VAL A 50 8.23 0.37 -8.30
CA VAL A 50 9.12 1.31 -8.97
C VAL A 50 10.38 0.59 -9.42
N LEU A 51 10.58 0.58 -10.73
CA LEU A 51 11.73 0.03 -11.41
C LEU A 51 12.98 0.88 -11.14
N LYS A 52 14.13 0.22 -11.22
CA LYS A 52 15.44 0.87 -11.18
C LYS A 52 15.53 1.88 -12.32
N GLY A 53 15.50 3.17 -11.98
CA GLY A 53 15.72 4.28 -12.92
C GLY A 53 17.19 4.68 -12.95
N ILE A 54 17.47 5.91 -12.49
CA ILE A 54 18.85 6.42 -12.31
C ILE A 54 19.47 5.88 -11.00
N GLY A 55 18.65 5.55 -10.00
CA GLY A 55 19.11 4.99 -8.72
C GLY A 55 19.40 3.49 -8.80
N ASP A 56 19.83 2.89 -7.68
CA ASP A 56 20.30 1.50 -7.67
C ASP A 56 19.29 0.43 -7.23
N ASN A 57 18.14 0.84 -6.69
CA ASN A 57 17.23 -0.07 -6.02
C ASN A 57 15.86 -0.11 -6.71
N TYR A 58 15.24 -1.28 -6.67
CA TYR A 58 13.81 -1.44 -6.92
C TYR A 58 13.05 -1.08 -5.65
N ILE A 59 11.90 -0.42 -5.79
CA ILE A 59 11.11 0.03 -4.64
C ILE A 59 9.70 -0.52 -4.76
N SER A 60 9.21 -1.18 -3.72
CA SER A 60 7.81 -1.52 -3.57
C SER A 60 7.15 -0.55 -2.60
N LEU A 61 6.05 0.07 -3.02
CA LEU A 61 5.24 0.97 -2.20
C LEU A 61 3.92 0.28 -1.88
N GLU A 62 3.59 0.27 -0.59
CA GLU A 62 2.25 -0.06 -0.09
C GLU A 62 1.62 1.23 0.42
N LEU A 63 0.42 1.55 -0.07
CA LEU A 63 -0.31 2.76 0.24
C LEU A 63 -1.45 2.42 1.19
N LYS A 64 -1.65 3.25 2.20
CA LYS A 64 -2.80 3.16 3.11
C LYS A 64 -3.38 4.54 3.33
N TYR A 65 -4.71 4.63 3.30
CA TYR A 65 -5.41 5.89 3.53
C TYR A 65 -6.38 5.79 4.70
N ILE A 66 -6.23 6.71 5.66
CA ILE A 66 -7.13 6.88 6.81
C ILE A 66 -8.03 8.07 6.55
N SER A 67 -9.31 7.79 6.31
CA SER A 67 -10.31 8.83 6.12
C SER A 67 -10.64 9.56 7.42
N LEU A 68 -10.81 10.89 7.34
CA LEU A 68 -11.24 11.70 8.48
C LEU A 68 -12.60 11.26 9.03
N ILE A 69 -13.52 10.87 8.13
CA ILE A 69 -14.84 10.34 8.49
C ILE A 69 -14.71 9.08 9.36
N GLY A 70 -13.81 8.16 9.00
CA GLY A 70 -13.62 6.93 9.76
C GLY A 70 -13.03 7.15 11.16
N LEU A 71 -12.40 8.30 11.41
CA LEU A 71 -11.87 8.66 12.74
C LEU A 71 -12.92 9.23 13.69
N ILE A 72 -14.01 9.78 13.16
CA ILE A 72 -15.04 10.48 13.95
C ILE A 72 -16.41 9.80 13.94
N LYS A 73 -16.57 8.73 13.15
CA LYS A 73 -17.85 8.04 12.94
C LYS A 73 -18.56 7.63 14.24
N ASN A 74 -17.82 7.39 15.32
CA ASN A 74 -18.37 6.98 16.61
C ASN A 74 -18.60 8.14 17.59
N GLN A 75 -18.29 9.39 17.22
CA GLN A 75 -18.23 10.52 18.16
C GLN A 75 -19.40 11.52 18.05
N LYS A 76 -20.12 11.66 16.92
CA LYS A 76 -21.31 12.54 16.79
C LYS A 76 -22.26 12.14 15.66
N VAL A 77 -23.51 12.60 15.78
CA VAL A 77 -24.50 12.71 14.70
C VAL A 77 -24.24 14.03 13.96
N GLY A 78 -23.70 13.97 12.74
CA GLY A 78 -23.47 15.13 11.87
C GLY A 78 -22.07 15.75 12.01
N PHE A 79 -21.26 15.63 10.95
CA PHE A 79 -19.99 16.35 10.81
C PHE A 79 -19.96 16.99 9.42
N GLY A 80 -19.74 18.30 9.38
CA GLY A 80 -19.61 19.08 8.16
C GLY A 80 -18.15 19.26 7.74
N ALA A 81 -17.94 20.06 6.70
CA ALA A 81 -16.62 20.33 6.16
C ALA A 81 -15.69 21.02 7.18
N ASN A 82 -16.23 21.93 7.99
CA ASN A 82 -15.47 22.70 8.99
C ASN A 82 -14.94 21.79 10.11
N GLU A 83 -15.75 20.84 10.58
CA GLU A 83 -15.33 19.88 11.61
C GLU A 83 -14.22 18.96 11.08
N LEU A 84 -14.32 18.52 9.83
CA LEU A 84 -13.28 17.71 9.19
C LEU A 84 -11.98 18.50 9.01
N GLU A 85 -12.06 19.76 8.58
CA GLU A 85 -10.88 20.61 8.44
C GLU A 85 -10.18 20.85 9.78
N ASN A 86 -10.95 21.11 10.84
CA ASN A 86 -10.41 21.28 12.18
C ASN A 86 -9.75 20.01 12.69
N LEU A 87 -10.37 18.84 12.46
CA LEU A 87 -9.76 17.55 12.78
C LEU A 87 -8.43 17.36 12.03
N ASP A 88 -8.40 17.60 10.73
CA ASP A 88 -7.20 17.43 9.91
C ASP A 88 -6.03 18.29 10.42
N LYS A 89 -6.30 19.53 10.84
CA LYS A 89 -5.32 20.43 11.49
C LYS A 89 -4.83 19.92 12.85
N ILE A 90 -5.70 19.25 13.63
CA ILE A 90 -5.33 18.63 14.91
C ILE A 90 -4.40 17.44 14.66
N LEU A 91 -4.77 16.55 13.73
CA LEU A 91 -4.00 15.34 13.39
C LEU A 91 -2.60 15.68 12.84
N GLU A 92 -2.49 16.79 12.09
CA GLU A 92 -1.21 17.30 11.59
C GLU A 92 -0.18 17.51 12.71
N LYS A 93 -0.62 17.98 13.88
CA LYS A 93 0.23 18.34 15.03
C LYS A 93 0.35 17.22 16.07
N GLU A 94 -0.42 16.16 15.94
CA GLU A 94 -0.46 15.09 16.94
C GLU A 94 0.81 14.24 16.90
N ASN A 95 1.25 13.80 18.09
CA ASN A 95 2.38 12.90 18.21
C ASN A 95 2.05 11.53 17.58
N GLU A 96 3.03 10.92 16.92
CA GLU A 96 2.84 9.65 16.20
C GLU A 96 2.31 8.52 17.11
N GLU A 97 2.80 8.37 18.34
CA GLU A 97 2.36 7.30 19.24
C GLU A 97 0.88 7.45 19.64
N ILE A 98 0.42 8.69 19.83
CA ILE A 98 -0.99 8.99 20.14
C ILE A 98 -1.83 8.76 18.88
N LEU A 99 -1.36 9.24 17.74
CA LEU A 99 -2.01 9.13 16.45
C LEU A 99 -2.25 7.66 16.07
N LEU A 100 -1.24 6.80 16.21
CA LEU A 100 -1.34 5.36 15.92
C LEU A 100 -2.37 4.64 16.82
N LYS A 101 -2.61 5.14 18.04
CA LYS A 101 -3.60 4.58 18.97
C LYS A 101 -5.05 5.03 18.66
N ARG A 102 -5.26 5.97 17.74
CA ARG A 102 -6.61 6.42 17.40
C ARG A 102 -7.44 5.29 16.83
N SER A 103 -8.65 5.16 17.35
CA SER A 103 -9.67 4.28 16.81
C SER A 103 -10.07 4.75 15.41
N TYR A 104 -10.17 3.81 14.49
CA TYR A 104 -10.63 4.01 13.13
C TYR A 104 -11.77 3.04 12.83
N THR A 105 -12.78 3.52 12.12
CA THR A 105 -13.99 2.78 11.82
C THR A 105 -14.28 2.82 10.33
N TYR A 106 -14.55 1.66 9.74
CA TYR A 106 -14.80 1.51 8.30
C TYR A 106 -15.88 0.48 8.02
N TRP A 107 -16.53 0.60 6.86
CA TRP A 107 -17.49 -0.40 6.41
C TRP A 107 -16.77 -1.53 5.67
N SER A 108 -16.85 -2.76 6.20
CA SER A 108 -16.37 -3.95 5.50
C SER A 108 -17.45 -4.44 4.53
N LYS A 109 -17.14 -4.41 3.23
CA LYS A 109 -18.03 -4.95 2.18
C LYS A 109 -18.19 -6.47 2.30
N GLU A 110 -17.10 -7.17 2.64
CA GLU A 110 -17.07 -8.63 2.77
C GLU A 110 -17.94 -9.11 3.94
N LEU A 111 -17.75 -8.51 5.12
CA LEU A 111 -18.49 -8.89 6.33
C LEU A 111 -19.84 -8.18 6.45
N LYS A 112 -20.16 -7.26 5.53
CA LYS A 112 -21.36 -6.41 5.53
C LYS A 112 -21.62 -5.74 6.89
N LYS A 113 -20.57 -5.30 7.57
CA LYS A 113 -20.65 -4.64 8.88
C LYS A 113 -19.62 -3.53 9.01
N THR A 114 -19.89 -2.63 9.95
CA THR A 114 -18.91 -1.65 10.39
C THR A 114 -17.88 -2.35 11.30
N ASN A 115 -16.60 -2.22 10.95
CA ASN A 115 -15.49 -2.70 11.75
C ASN A 115 -14.78 -1.54 12.43
N GLN A 116 -14.17 -1.82 13.58
CA GLN A 116 -13.33 -0.91 14.33
C GLN A 116 -11.93 -1.50 14.47
N THR A 117 -10.91 -0.66 14.35
CA THR A 117 -9.48 -0.99 14.41
C THR A 117 -8.72 0.26 14.89
N THR A 118 -7.40 0.26 14.85
CA THR A 118 -6.58 1.46 15.07
C THR A 118 -5.77 1.84 13.84
N ILE A 119 -5.31 3.10 13.77
CA ILE A 119 -4.38 3.54 12.72
C ILE A 119 -3.11 2.67 12.73
N GLY A 120 -2.59 2.34 13.93
CA GLY A 120 -1.41 1.50 14.10
C GLY A 120 -1.60 0.07 13.58
N GLU A 121 -2.76 -0.55 13.81
CA GLU A 121 -3.08 -1.86 13.23
C GLU A 121 -3.11 -1.83 11.70
N ILE A 122 -3.69 -0.78 11.10
CA ILE A 122 -3.70 -0.61 9.64
C ILE A 122 -2.27 -0.47 9.10
N LEU A 123 -1.42 0.32 9.76
CA LEU A 123 -0.01 0.47 9.40
C LEU A 123 0.73 -0.88 9.46
N ASN A 124 0.55 -1.62 10.56
CA ASN A 124 1.20 -2.91 10.78
C ASN A 124 0.73 -3.98 9.78
N ASN A 125 -0.55 -3.95 9.40
CA ASN A 125 -1.10 -4.81 8.36
C ASN A 125 -0.47 -4.48 7.00
N GLY A 126 -0.35 -3.19 6.64
CA GLY A 126 0.36 -2.75 5.44
C GLY A 126 1.83 -3.20 5.43
N ILE A 127 2.54 -3.10 6.57
CA ILE A 127 3.92 -3.58 6.71
C ILE A 127 4.00 -5.08 6.45
N SER A 128 3.09 -5.86 7.01
CA SER A 128 3.06 -7.33 6.86
C SER A 128 2.73 -7.74 5.42
N GLN A 129 1.81 -7.04 4.78
CA GLN A 129 1.44 -7.22 3.38
C GLN A 129 2.62 -6.92 2.45
N LEU A 130 3.27 -5.77 2.63
CA LEU A 130 4.43 -5.37 1.84
C LEU A 130 5.59 -6.36 1.96
N LYS A 131 5.86 -6.89 3.17
CA LYS A 131 6.85 -7.96 3.38
C LYS A 131 6.52 -9.20 2.54
N SER A 132 5.26 -9.62 2.55
CA SER A 132 4.80 -10.78 1.76
C SER A 132 4.96 -10.55 0.26
N TYR A 133 4.63 -9.34 -0.22
CA TYR A 133 4.79 -8.95 -1.62
C TYR A 133 6.25 -8.92 -2.05
N MET A 134 7.14 -8.28 -1.27
CA MET A 134 8.56 -8.24 -1.60
C MET A 134 9.20 -9.63 -1.62
N ASN A 135 8.83 -10.51 -0.68
CA ASN A 135 9.26 -11.91 -0.69
C ASN A 135 8.73 -12.71 -1.87
N THR A 136 7.60 -12.29 -2.45
CA THR A 136 7.04 -12.92 -3.65
C THR A 136 7.72 -12.38 -4.90
N ILE A 137 7.95 -11.07 -4.98
CA ILE A 137 8.66 -10.40 -6.08
C ILE A 137 10.07 -10.96 -6.24
N SER A 138 10.78 -11.22 -5.13
CA SER A 138 12.15 -11.76 -5.16
C SER A 138 12.26 -13.17 -5.73
N LYS A 139 11.15 -13.91 -5.89
CA LYS A 139 11.11 -15.23 -6.54
C LYS A 139 11.17 -15.15 -8.08
N GLY A 140 11.06 -13.95 -8.65
CA GLY A 140 11.11 -13.73 -10.09
C GLY A 140 9.82 -14.11 -10.81
N LYS A 141 9.90 -14.29 -12.13
CA LYS A 141 8.74 -14.58 -12.99
C LYS A 141 8.24 -16.02 -12.77
N VAL A 142 6.92 -16.19 -12.70
CA VAL A 142 6.30 -17.52 -12.72
C VAL A 142 5.98 -17.95 -14.15
N ALA A 143 6.15 -19.24 -14.44
CA ALA A 143 5.74 -19.81 -15.73
C ALA A 143 4.23 -20.05 -15.80
N ASN A 144 3.60 -20.28 -14.64
CA ASN A 144 2.17 -20.56 -14.50
C ASN A 144 1.69 -20.21 -13.07
N TYR A 145 0.43 -20.48 -12.77
CA TYR A 145 -0.17 -20.19 -11.46
C TYR A 145 0.15 -21.20 -10.35
N SER A 146 1.05 -22.16 -10.58
CA SER A 146 1.35 -23.23 -9.61
C SER A 146 2.48 -22.88 -8.64
N SER A 147 3.32 -21.90 -8.99
CA SER A 147 4.38 -21.36 -8.12
C SER A 147 4.11 -19.90 -7.76
N SER A 148 4.72 -19.43 -6.66
CA SER A 148 4.64 -18.03 -6.26
C SER A 148 5.71 -17.20 -6.97
N GLY A 149 5.37 -15.96 -7.32
CA GLY A 149 6.26 -15.00 -7.97
C GLY A 149 5.50 -13.92 -8.73
N VAL A 150 6.20 -13.19 -9.58
CA VAL A 150 5.62 -12.13 -10.41
C VAL A 150 4.90 -12.73 -11.62
N PHE A 151 3.66 -12.29 -11.82
CA PHE A 151 2.83 -12.64 -12.97
C PHE A 151 2.27 -11.36 -13.58
N ASP A 152 3.14 -10.59 -14.24
CA ASP A 152 2.78 -9.33 -14.86
C ASP A 152 3.43 -9.24 -16.24
N GLU A 153 2.64 -8.97 -17.27
CA GLU A 153 3.10 -8.92 -18.66
C GLU A 153 3.82 -7.61 -19.00
N ARG A 154 3.69 -6.58 -18.16
CA ARG A 154 4.32 -5.26 -18.37
C ARG A 154 5.79 -5.24 -17.96
N ILE A 155 6.27 -6.32 -17.34
CA ILE A 155 7.64 -6.45 -16.82
C ILE A 155 8.34 -7.66 -17.44
N GLU A 156 9.52 -7.39 -17.99
CA GLU A 156 10.51 -8.42 -18.28
C GLU A 156 11.37 -8.67 -17.03
N ILE A 157 11.58 -9.95 -16.71
CA ILE A 157 12.38 -10.37 -15.55
C ILE A 157 13.52 -11.24 -16.02
N ILE A 158 14.75 -10.76 -15.80
CA ILE A 158 15.99 -11.39 -16.26
C ILE A 158 16.82 -11.77 -15.03
N LYS A 159 17.40 -12.96 -15.01
CA LYS A 159 18.36 -13.33 -13.96
C LYS A 159 19.54 -12.34 -13.94
N SER A 160 19.96 -11.96 -12.75
CA SER A 160 21.04 -11.01 -12.53
C SER A 160 21.88 -11.39 -11.32
N ASN A 161 22.94 -10.61 -11.08
CA ASN A 161 23.58 -10.57 -9.77
C ASN A 161 22.56 -10.12 -8.70
N PRO A 162 22.81 -10.44 -7.41
CA PRO A 162 21.95 -10.01 -6.32
C PRO A 162 21.72 -8.49 -6.32
N ASN A 163 20.44 -8.11 -6.30
CA ASN A 163 19.93 -6.76 -6.24
C ASN A 163 19.10 -6.54 -4.98
N LYS A 164 18.90 -5.28 -4.63
CA LYS A 164 18.12 -4.87 -3.47
C LYS A 164 16.71 -4.43 -3.87
N LEU A 165 15.72 -5.06 -3.26
CA LEU A 165 14.35 -4.57 -3.19
C LEU A 165 14.18 -3.79 -1.88
N LYS A 166 13.74 -2.54 -1.97
CA LYS A 166 13.36 -1.72 -0.81
C LYS A 166 11.85 -1.61 -0.74
N GLY A 167 11.32 -1.45 0.47
CA GLY A 167 9.89 -1.31 0.69
C GLY A 167 9.56 -0.15 1.60
N PHE A 168 8.51 0.59 1.25
CA PHE A 168 7.93 1.62 2.11
C PHE A 168 6.42 1.46 2.19
N VAL A 169 5.89 1.51 3.41
CA VAL A 169 4.47 1.76 3.62
C VAL A 169 4.27 3.26 3.75
N ILE A 170 3.43 3.84 2.91
CA ILE A 170 3.02 5.25 2.96
C ILE A 170 1.60 5.30 3.49
N LEU A 171 1.44 5.84 4.69
CA LEU A 171 0.15 5.99 5.36
C LEU A 171 -0.23 7.48 5.36
N VAL A 172 -1.28 7.82 4.64
CA VAL A 172 -1.84 9.17 4.63
C VAL A 172 -3.08 9.21 5.52
N ILE A 173 -3.13 10.20 6.41
CA ILE A 173 -4.20 10.39 7.38
C ILE A 173 -4.82 11.76 7.12
N GLY A 174 -6.06 11.76 6.65
CA GLY A 174 -6.68 12.97 6.12
C GLY A 174 -5.87 13.51 4.94
N PHE A 175 -5.61 14.82 4.93
CA PHE A 175 -4.88 15.47 3.83
C PHE A 175 -3.56 16.10 4.28
N ARG A 176 -3.36 16.24 5.59
CA ARG A 176 -2.21 16.98 6.13
C ARG A 176 -1.14 16.09 6.73
N ARG A 177 -1.48 14.87 7.14
CA ARG A 177 -0.54 14.01 7.87
C ARG A 177 -0.14 12.80 7.05
N ILE A 178 1.16 12.64 6.85
CA ILE A 178 1.76 11.48 6.18
C ILE A 178 2.73 10.84 7.16
N LEU A 179 2.59 9.54 7.36
CA LEU A 179 3.57 8.69 8.01
C LEU A 179 4.16 7.76 6.96
N TRP A 180 5.43 7.41 7.10
CA TRP A 180 6.05 6.39 6.27
C TRP A 180 6.91 5.48 7.13
N LYS A 181 6.92 4.18 6.79
CA LYS A 181 7.76 3.18 7.46
C LYS A 181 8.54 2.39 6.42
N PRO A 182 9.88 2.36 6.49
CA PRO A 182 10.66 1.44 5.70
C PRO A 182 10.48 0.02 6.25
N ILE A 183 10.57 -0.97 5.37
CA ILE A 183 10.73 -2.36 5.77
C ILE A 183 12.12 -2.88 5.39
N GLU A 184 12.48 -4.03 5.94
CA GLU A 184 13.76 -4.67 5.66
C GLU A 184 13.97 -4.92 4.17
N GLU A 185 15.19 -4.71 3.70
CA GLU A 185 15.57 -4.94 2.30
C GLU A 185 15.48 -6.44 1.98
N VAL A 186 14.94 -6.78 0.80
CA VAL A 186 14.90 -8.15 0.30
C VAL A 186 15.88 -8.29 -0.86
N ILE A 187 16.74 -9.31 -0.81
CA ILE A 187 17.64 -9.61 -1.92
C ILE A 187 16.89 -10.35 -3.02
N SER A 188 17.07 -9.93 -4.26
CA SER A 188 16.52 -10.56 -5.45
C SER A 188 17.63 -10.82 -6.47
N ASN A 189 17.63 -12.00 -7.10
CA ASN A 189 18.59 -12.35 -8.16
C ASN A 189 18.04 -12.04 -9.55
N TYR A 190 17.24 -10.99 -9.65
CA TYR A 190 16.57 -10.59 -10.87
C TYR A 190 16.66 -9.08 -11.11
N ASN A 191 16.78 -8.73 -12.38
CA ASN A 191 16.50 -7.40 -12.91
C ASN A 191 15.05 -7.37 -13.41
N TYR A 192 14.36 -6.26 -13.15
CA TYR A 192 13.00 -5.99 -13.59
C TYR A 192 13.03 -4.81 -14.54
N ASN A 193 12.58 -5.01 -15.78
CA ASN A 193 12.55 -3.99 -16.83
C ASN A 193 11.13 -3.83 -17.33
N LYS A 194 10.74 -2.59 -17.66
CA LYS A 194 9.45 -2.34 -18.31
C LYS A 194 9.53 -2.77 -19.77
N ILE A 195 8.48 -3.43 -20.27
CA ILE A 195 8.30 -3.75 -21.69
C ILE A 195 7.67 -2.54 -22.40
#